data_AF-A0A2V3IT60-F1
#
_entry.id   AF-A0A2V3IT60-F1
#
_cell.length_a   1.000
_cell.length_b   1.000
_cell.length_c   1.000
_cell.angle_alpha   90.00
_cell.angle_beta   90.00
_cell.angle_gamma   90.00
#
_symmetry.space_group_name_H-M   'P 1'
#
loop_
_entity.id
_entity.type
_entity.pdbx_description
1 polymer ?
#
loop_
_entity_poly.entity_id
_entity_poly.type
_entity_poly.pdbx_seq_one_letter_code
_entity_poly.pdbx_strand_id
1 'polypeptide(L)'
;MEFLSIKPNVPVYNALIHACFKANDFESMKIAFDALKRERLQPNVVTYSTLISAYTAKSHFEDVLYYLNKMQESGMCPNELTFTSVISGYGRSGNVDQAMEMLEKARKIYRKPDEEL
;
A
#
# COMPACT_ATOMS: atom_id res chain seq x y z
N MET A 1 19.71 -35.58 -0.61
CA MET A 1 19.65 -34.17 -0.19
C MET A 1 18.19 -33.82 -0.01
N GLU A 2 17.72 -33.72 1.23
CA GLU A 2 16.38 -33.19 1.51
C GLU A 2 16.46 -31.68 1.38
N PHE A 3 15.85 -31.12 0.33
CA PHE A 3 15.54 -29.70 0.35
C PHE A 3 14.50 -29.50 1.45
N LEU A 4 14.92 -28.89 2.57
CA LEU A 4 13.97 -28.37 3.55
C LEU A 4 12.98 -27.49 2.79
N SER A 5 11.71 -27.89 2.80
CA SER A 5 10.61 -27.10 2.26
C SER A 5 10.45 -25.86 3.14
N ILE A 6 11.24 -24.83 2.86
CA ILE A 6 11.12 -23.53 3.51
C ILE A 6 9.84 -22.91 2.98
N LYS A 7 8.79 -22.91 3.80
CA LYS A 7 7.56 -22.19 3.48
C LYS A 7 7.86 -20.69 3.43
N PRO A 8 7.50 -20.00 2.34
CA PRO A 8 7.61 -18.55 2.27
C PRO A 8 6.91 -17.89 3.47
N ASN A 9 7.47 -16.78 3.95
CA ASN A 9 6.89 -15.95 5.00
C ASN A 9 6.66 -14.52 4.48
N VAL A 10 6.07 -13.65 5.30
CA VAL A 10 5.73 -12.28 4.88
C VAL A 10 6.93 -11.51 4.30
N PRO A 11 8.14 -11.53 4.92
CA PRO A 11 9.33 -10.92 4.31
C PRO A 11 9.67 -11.43 2.89
N VAL A 12 9.56 -12.73 2.64
CA VAL A 12 9.83 -13.32 1.31
C VAL A 12 8.84 -12.78 0.27
N TYR A 13 7.55 -12.74 0.61
CA TYR A 13 6.54 -12.15 -0.27
C TYR A 13 6.72 -10.65 -0.46
N ASN A 14 7.10 -9.90 0.58
CA ASN A 14 7.36 -8.47 0.45
C ASN A 14 8.54 -8.20 -0.49
N ALA A 15 9.58 -9.03 -0.44
CA ALA A 15 10.71 -8.96 -1.38
C ALA A 15 10.25 -9.25 -2.83
N LEU A 16 9.40 -10.26 -3.03
CA LEU A 16 8.83 -10.58 -4.34
C LEU A 16 7.96 -9.42 -4.89
N ILE A 17 7.03 -8.90 -4.08
CA ILE A 17 6.19 -7.75 -4.44
C ILE A 17 7.05 -6.55 -4.82
N HIS A 18 8.11 -6.27 -4.04
CA HIS A 18 9.03 -5.17 -4.35
C HIS A 18 9.81 -5.39 -5.65
N ALA A 19 10.26 -6.63 -5.91
CA ALA A 19 10.93 -6.97 -7.16
C ALA A 19 9.99 -6.82 -8.37
N CYS A 20 8.75 -7.30 -8.29
CA CYS A 20 7.72 -7.11 -9.31
C CYS A 20 7.46 -5.62 -9.58
N PHE A 21 7.35 -4.80 -8.52
CA PHE A 21 7.25 -3.34 -8.67
C PHE A 21 8.43 -2.75 -9.44
N LYS A 22 9.67 -3.10 -9.08
CA LYS A 22 10.87 -2.62 -9.78
C LYS A 22 10.90 -3.03 -11.26
N ALA A 23 10.30 -4.17 -11.60
CA ALA A 23 10.14 -4.65 -12.96
C ALA A 23 8.92 -4.04 -13.71
N ASN A 24 8.12 -3.18 -13.07
CA ASN A 24 6.81 -2.71 -13.56
C ASN A 24 5.81 -3.85 -13.87
N ASP A 25 5.96 -5.02 -13.22
CA ASP A 25 5.07 -6.16 -13.37
C ASP A 25 3.98 -6.15 -12.28
N PHE A 26 2.91 -5.39 -12.55
CA PHE A 26 1.79 -5.23 -11.63
C PHE A 26 0.92 -6.49 -11.51
N GLU A 27 0.90 -7.33 -12.55
CA GLU A 27 0.14 -8.58 -12.53
C GLU A 27 0.79 -9.57 -11.56
N SER A 28 2.09 -9.82 -11.69
CA SER A 28 2.84 -10.65 -10.75
C SER A 28 2.82 -10.09 -9.33
N MET A 29 2.81 -8.76 -9.18
CA MET A 29 2.67 -8.11 -7.88
C MET A 29 1.32 -8.43 -7.21
N LYS A 30 0.20 -8.41 -7.96
CA LYS A 30 -1.13 -8.81 -7.48
C LYS A 30 -1.15 -10.30 -7.12
N ILE A 31 -0.60 -11.15 -8.00
CA ILE A 31 -0.50 -12.60 -7.76
C ILE A 31 0.28 -12.91 -6.48
N ALA A 32 1.41 -12.25 -6.25
CA ALA A 32 2.22 -12.42 -5.05
C ALA A 32 1.47 -12.01 -3.77
N PHE A 33 0.74 -10.89 -3.82
CA PHE A 33 -0.08 -10.44 -2.71
C PHE A 33 -1.26 -11.39 -2.41
N ASP A 34 -1.92 -11.91 -3.43
CA ASP A 34 -3.01 -12.87 -3.26
C ASP A 34 -2.50 -14.23 -2.77
N ALA A 35 -1.32 -14.66 -3.23
CA ALA A 35 -0.65 -15.86 -2.72
C ALA A 35 -0.32 -15.72 -1.23
N LEU A 36 0.25 -14.59 -0.79
CA LEU A 36 0.49 -14.29 0.63
C LEU A 36 -0.79 -14.51 1.47
N LYS A 37 -1.93 -14.00 1.00
CA LYS A 37 -3.21 -14.18 1.72
C LYS A 37 -3.74 -15.61 1.68
N ARG A 38 -3.60 -16.30 0.55
CA ARG A 38 -4.01 -17.70 0.39
C ARG A 38 -3.26 -18.61 1.35
N GLU A 39 -2.00 -18.28 1.64
CA GLU A 39 -1.19 -18.95 2.66
C GLU A 39 -1.52 -18.52 4.10
N ARG A 40 -2.58 -17.71 4.30
CA ARG A 40 -3.02 -17.17 5.59
C ARG A 40 -1.95 -16.34 6.31
N LEU A 41 -0.99 -15.81 5.56
CA LEU A 41 -0.04 -14.84 6.08
C LEU A 41 -0.72 -13.47 6.12
N GLN A 42 -0.44 -12.69 7.16
CA GLN A 42 -1.04 -11.36 7.31
C GLN A 42 -0.17 -10.33 6.60
N PRO A 43 -0.70 -9.60 5.60
CA PRO A 43 0.00 -8.45 5.04
C PRO A 43 0.26 -7.43 6.15
N ASN A 44 1.42 -6.79 6.12
CA ASN A 44 1.77 -5.77 7.10
C ASN A 44 1.91 -4.39 6.46
N VAL A 45 2.31 -3.39 7.26
CA VAL A 45 2.54 -2.01 6.80
C VAL A 45 3.47 -1.98 5.60
N VAL A 46 4.56 -2.76 5.62
CA VAL A 46 5.53 -2.81 4.50
C VAL A 46 4.87 -3.34 3.23
N THR A 47 4.03 -4.39 3.33
CA THR A 47 3.29 -4.92 2.18
C THR A 47 2.40 -3.87 1.55
N TYR A 48 1.56 -3.21 2.35
CA TYR A 48 0.61 -2.20 1.86
C TYR A 48 1.31 -0.94 1.36
N SER A 49 2.31 -0.41 2.08
CA SER A 49 3.06 0.77 1.65
C SER A 49 3.80 0.53 0.33
N THR A 50 4.31 -0.69 0.09
CA THR A 50 4.95 -1.05 -1.19
C THR A 50 3.95 -1.00 -2.33
N LEU A 51 2.77 -1.63 -2.16
CA LEU A 51 1.70 -1.64 -3.17
C LEU A 51 1.21 -0.22 -3.47
N ILE A 52 0.89 0.57 -2.43
CA ILE A 52 0.41 1.94 -2.57
C ILE A 52 1.44 2.80 -3.32
N SER A 53 2.72 2.71 -2.94
CA SER A 53 3.79 3.46 -3.61
C SER A 53 3.93 3.06 -5.08
N ALA A 54 3.82 1.76 -5.37
CA ALA A 54 3.92 1.23 -6.73
C ALA A 54 2.83 1.78 -7.65
N TYR A 55 1.56 1.70 -7.22
CA TYR A 55 0.44 2.23 -8.01
C TYR A 55 0.43 3.75 -8.09
N THR A 56 0.85 4.44 -7.03
CA THR A 56 1.00 5.91 -7.03
C THR A 56 2.00 6.37 -8.08
N ALA A 57 3.12 5.65 -8.24
CA ALA A 57 4.15 5.97 -9.23
C ALA A 57 3.67 5.82 -10.69
N LYS A 58 2.58 5.07 -10.92
CA LYS A 58 1.96 4.87 -12.23
C LYS A 58 0.61 5.56 -12.39
N SER A 59 0.21 6.36 -11.41
CA SER A 59 -1.08 7.06 -11.45
C SER A 59 -2.28 6.10 -11.53
N HIS A 60 -2.11 4.86 -11.04
CA HIS A 60 -3.18 3.85 -10.94
C HIS A 60 -3.97 4.09 -9.65
N PHE A 61 -4.73 5.17 -9.63
CA PHE A 61 -5.29 5.74 -8.42
C PHE A 61 -6.43 4.91 -7.79
N GLU A 62 -7.15 4.13 -8.59
CA GLU A 62 -8.15 3.19 -8.08
C GLU A 62 -7.50 2.11 -7.20
N ASP A 63 -6.38 1.53 -7.66
CA ASP A 63 -5.62 0.55 -6.87
C ASP A 63 -5.03 1.21 -5.61
N VAL A 64 -4.54 2.47 -5.70
CA VAL A 64 -4.04 3.22 -4.53
C VAL A 64 -5.11 3.31 -3.43
N LEU A 65 -6.32 3.73 -3.79
CA LEU A 65 -7.44 3.85 -2.83
C LEU A 65 -7.86 2.48 -2.28
N TYR A 66 -7.89 1.46 -3.14
CA TYR A 66 -8.18 0.08 -2.72
C TYR A 66 -7.22 -0.41 -1.64
N TYR A 67 -5.91 -0.28 -1.85
CA TYR A 67 -4.92 -0.76 -0.89
C TYR A 67 -4.85 0.11 0.37
N LEU A 68 -5.10 1.42 0.27
CA LEU A 68 -5.27 2.29 1.43
C LEU A 68 -6.45 1.85 2.32
N ASN A 69 -7.61 1.60 1.72
CA ASN A 69 -8.78 1.14 2.45
C ASN A 69 -8.51 -0.23 3.10
N LYS A 70 -7.91 -1.18 2.37
CA LYS A 70 -7.54 -2.48 2.94
C LYS A 70 -6.55 -2.40 4.08
N MET A 71 -5.60 -1.47 4.02
CA MET A 71 -4.67 -1.20 5.12
C MET A 71 -5.44 -0.77 6.38
N GLN A 72 -6.39 0.17 6.23
CA GLN A 72 -7.23 0.64 7.33
C GLN A 72 -8.17 -0.44 7.88
N GLU A 73 -8.83 -1.22 7.00
CA GLU A 73 -9.67 -2.36 7.38
C GLU A 73 -8.89 -3.43 8.15
N SER A 74 -7.58 -3.55 7.88
CA SER A 74 -6.68 -4.44 8.60
C SER A 74 -6.19 -3.85 9.94
N GLY A 75 -6.78 -2.75 10.40
CA GLY A 75 -6.41 -2.05 11.64
C GLY A 75 -5.08 -1.30 11.57
N MET A 76 -4.52 -1.13 10.36
CA MET A 76 -3.25 -0.42 10.17
C MET A 76 -3.53 1.02 9.73
N CYS A 77 -2.94 1.97 10.46
CA CYS A 77 -2.97 3.36 10.04
C CYS A 77 -1.94 3.57 8.93
N PRO A 78 -2.34 4.10 7.76
CA PRO A 78 -1.38 4.69 6.84
C PRO A 78 -0.55 5.72 7.61
N ASN A 79 0.72 5.89 7.27
CA ASN A 79 1.60 6.89 7.89
C ASN A 79 1.68 8.16 7.03
N GLU A 80 2.27 9.22 7.59
CA GLU A 80 2.44 10.50 6.90
C GLU A 80 3.11 10.34 5.53
N LEU A 81 4.15 9.49 5.46
CA LEU A 81 4.84 9.18 4.20
C LEU A 81 3.92 8.59 3.14
N THR A 82 2.94 7.77 3.53
CA THR A 82 1.96 7.17 2.61
C THR A 82 1.07 8.26 2.01
N PHE A 83 0.49 9.13 2.83
CA PHE A 83 -0.36 10.23 2.34
C PHE A 83 0.42 11.25 1.52
N THR A 84 1.60 11.67 1.98
CA THR A 84 2.45 12.61 1.25
C THR A 84 2.82 12.06 -0.13
N SER A 85 3.14 10.77 -0.22
CA SER A 85 3.45 10.12 -1.49
C SER A 85 2.25 10.10 -2.44
N VAL A 86 1.07 9.72 -1.94
CA VAL A 86 -0.18 9.65 -2.72
C VAL A 86 -0.60 11.04 -3.21
N ILE A 87 -0.65 12.05 -2.32
CA ILE A 87 -0.98 13.44 -2.65
C ILE A 87 -0.01 13.98 -3.71
N SER A 88 1.29 13.76 -3.54
CA SER A 88 2.30 14.17 -4.51
C SER A 88 2.12 13.47 -5.87
N GLY A 89 1.74 12.19 -5.87
CA GLY A 89 1.46 11.42 -7.09
C GLY A 89 0.26 11.97 -7.86
N TYR A 90 -0.85 12.25 -7.16
CA TYR A 90 -2.03 12.91 -7.75
C TYR A 90 -1.67 14.29 -8.31
N GLY A 91 -0.97 15.12 -7.54
CA GLY A 91 -0.55 16.47 -7.97
C GLY A 91 0.32 16.46 -9.23
N ARG A 92 1.31 15.55 -9.32
CA ARG A 92 2.14 15.39 -10.53
C ARG A 92 1.35 14.92 -11.76
N SER A 93 0.22 14.27 -11.55
CA SER A 93 -0.64 13.76 -12.63
C SER A 93 -1.75 14.74 -13.02
N GLY A 94 -1.79 15.94 -12.42
CA GLY A 94 -2.84 16.94 -12.66
C GLY A 94 -4.17 16.65 -11.96
N ASN A 95 -4.25 15.59 -11.15
CA ASN A 95 -5.47 15.15 -10.46
C ASN A 95 -5.62 15.86 -9.11
N VAL A 96 -5.80 17.18 -9.15
CA VAL A 96 -5.80 18.04 -7.94
C VAL A 96 -6.97 17.73 -7.00
N ASP A 97 -8.15 17.42 -7.53
CA ASP A 97 -9.33 17.12 -6.71
C ASP A 97 -9.11 15.90 -5.82
N GLN A 98 -8.52 14.83 -6.38
CA GLN A 98 -8.16 13.64 -5.62
C GLN A 98 -7.01 13.91 -4.64
N ALA A 99 -6.06 14.78 -4.98
CA ALA A 99 -5.02 15.21 -4.04
C ALA A 99 -5.64 15.91 -2.81
N MET A 100 -6.66 16.75 -3.03
CA MET A 100 -7.41 17.43 -1.97
C MET A 100 -8.24 16.45 -1.13
N GLU A 101 -8.92 15.48 -1.77
CA GLU A 101 -9.65 14.42 -1.07
C GLU A 101 -8.72 13.62 -0.14
N MET A 102 -7.52 13.29 -0.62
CA MET A 102 -6.52 12.57 0.16
C MET A 102 -6.01 13.38 1.36
N LEU A 103 -5.88 14.70 1.23
CA LEU A 103 -5.56 15.59 2.35
C LEU A 103 -6.67 15.60 3.40
N GLU A 104 -7.94 15.69 2.99
CA GLU A 104 -9.08 15.62 3.92
C GLU A 104 -9.15 14.27 4.63
N LYS A 105 -8.87 13.17 3.91
CA LYS A 105 -8.79 11.84 4.51
C LYS A 105 -7.66 11.76 5.54
N ALA A 106 -6.48 12.29 5.24
CA ALA A 106 -5.36 12.36 6.16
C ALA A 106 -5.73 13.17 7.43
N ARG A 107 -6.37 14.33 7.28
CA ARG A 107 -6.84 15.16 8.41
C ARG A 107 -7.78 14.39 9.33
N LYS A 108 -8.73 13.63 8.79
CA LYS A 108 -9.66 12.82 9.58
C LYS A 108 -8.94 11.72 10.36
N ILE A 109 -7.92 11.10 9.77
CA ILE A 109 -7.16 10.00 10.40
C ILE A 109 -6.21 10.52 11.48
N TYR A 110 -5.57 11.67 11.25
CA TYR A 110 -4.58 12.24 12.17
C TYR A 110 -5.13 13.34 13.08
N ARG A 111 -6.46 13.53 13.12
CA ARG A 111 -7.07 14.49 14.04
C ARG A 111 -6.69 14.08 15.46
N LYS A 112 -5.93 14.92 16.14
CA LYS A 112 -5.70 14.76 17.59
C LYS A 112 -7.05 14.95 18.29
N PRO A 113 -7.40 14.13 19.29
CA PRO A 113 -8.64 14.29 20.07
C PRO A 113 -8.76 15.62 20.84
N ASP A 114 -7.72 16.47 20.85
CA ASP A 114 -7.55 17.52 21.85
C ASP A 114 -7.80 18.96 21.32
N GLU A 115 -8.35 19.12 20.12
CA GLU A 115 -8.72 20.44 19.55
C GLU A 115 -10.25 20.65 19.49
N GLU A 116 -10.97 20.21 20.52
CA GLU A 116 -12.27 20.78 20.87
C GLU A 116 -12.07 21.74 22.06
N LEU A 117 -11.88 23.03 21.74
CA LEU A 117 -12.02 24.15 22.68
C LEU A 117 -13.48 24.61 22.74
#